data_AF-A0AAD1MF46-F1
#
_entry.id   AF-A0AAD1MF46-F1
#
_cell.length_a   1.000
_cell.length_b   1.000
_cell.length_c   1.000
_cell.angle_alpha   90.00
_cell.angle_beta   90.00
_cell.angle_gamma   90.00
#
_symmetry.space_group_name_H-M   'P 1'
#
loop_
_entity.id
_entity.type
_entity.pdbx_description
1 polymer ?
#
loop_
_entity_poly.entity_id
_entity_poly.type
_entity_poly.pdbx_seq_one_letter_code
_entity_poly.pdbx_strand_id
1 'polypeptide(L)'
;MLPSAFGALARRLAPLLTVAALVGAAPALADGDNPLAGMPFYVDPVSAAMRAANSQPESAELVRVANTPQAYWLDQAFSPGSVGATVARHTGAAAGAGAMPVLVLYAIPHRDCGSYAAGGFSSGASYRAWIDGVADGIGGNPAAIVLEPDALAMADCLSADQRQERFDLISYAVDTLGRNPATAVYVDAGHSRWVNAGEMANRLNQAGVARARGFALNSTNYFTTEEQIGYGEEISGMTGGKHYVIDTSRNGAGPAEGDPFGWCNPSGRALGVAPTADTAGAHADAYLWVKRVGESDGSCGSGEPAAGHFVSEYAINLARNAG
;
A
#
# COMPACT_ATOMS: atom_id res chain seq x y z
N MET A 1 -45.94 -56.09 60.63
CA MET A 1 -46.02 -54.75 60.02
C MET A 1 -44.82 -54.59 59.11
N LEU A 2 -45.03 -54.48 57.80
CA LEU A 2 -44.06 -53.94 56.82
C LEU A 2 -43.81 -52.44 57.17
N PRO A 3 -42.66 -51.80 56.82
CA PRO A 3 -42.20 -51.70 55.43
C PRO A 3 -40.69 -51.59 55.15
N SER A 4 -40.43 -51.53 53.83
CA SER A 4 -39.24 -51.45 52.99
C SER A 4 -38.40 -50.16 53.06
N ALA A 5 -37.14 -50.24 52.59
CA ALA A 5 -36.40 -49.18 51.86
C ALA A 5 -35.14 -49.81 51.20
N PHE A 6 -35.09 -50.07 49.89
CA PHE A 6 -34.68 -49.19 48.77
C PHE A 6 -33.28 -48.55 48.85
N GLY A 7 -32.30 -49.25 48.23
CA GLY A 7 -31.31 -48.83 47.22
C GLY A 7 -30.54 -47.49 47.27
N ALA A 8 -29.22 -47.57 47.00
CA ALA A 8 -28.53 -46.71 46.02
C ALA A 8 -27.14 -47.27 45.66
N LEU A 9 -26.94 -47.66 44.40
CA LEU A 9 -25.64 -47.99 43.81
C LEU A 9 -25.04 -46.70 43.20
N ALA A 10 -23.97 -46.17 43.78
CA ALA A 10 -23.33 -44.95 43.30
C ALA A 10 -22.45 -45.23 42.07
N ARG A 11 -22.96 -44.92 40.86
CA ARG A 11 -22.13 -44.81 39.64
C ARG A 11 -21.39 -43.47 39.66
N ARG A 12 -20.06 -43.51 39.76
CA ARG A 12 -19.20 -42.34 39.51
C ARG A 12 -19.11 -42.10 38.01
N LEU A 13 -19.79 -41.06 37.52
CA LEU A 13 -19.58 -40.49 36.19
C LEU A 13 -18.43 -39.47 36.31
N ALA A 14 -17.31 -39.72 35.63
CA ALA A 14 -16.28 -38.72 35.41
C ALA A 14 -16.75 -37.77 34.29
N PRO A 15 -16.64 -36.44 34.44
CA PRO A 15 -16.97 -35.53 33.36
C PRO A 15 -15.82 -35.52 32.35
N LEU A 16 -16.11 -35.92 31.11
CA LEU A 16 -15.27 -35.62 29.96
C LEU A 16 -15.40 -34.11 29.67
N LEU A 17 -14.36 -33.34 30.02
CA LEU A 17 -14.19 -31.97 29.55
C LEU A 17 -13.78 -31.99 28.08
N THR A 18 -14.74 -31.75 27.18
CA THR A 18 -14.48 -31.39 25.79
C THR A 18 -13.93 -29.96 25.77
N VAL A 19 -12.63 -29.82 25.53
CA VAL A 19 -12.00 -28.54 25.20
C VAL A 19 -12.37 -28.23 23.76
N ALA A 20 -13.38 -27.39 23.54
CA ALA A 20 -13.64 -26.80 22.24
C ALA A 20 -12.47 -25.83 21.93
N ALA A 21 -11.65 -26.17 20.95
CA ALA A 21 -10.67 -25.26 20.40
C ALA A 21 -11.42 -24.12 19.69
N LEU A 22 -11.52 -22.97 20.35
CA LEU A 22 -11.91 -21.72 19.71
C LEU A 22 -10.79 -21.35 18.73
N VAL A 23 -11.01 -21.63 17.45
CA VAL A 23 -10.24 -21.00 16.37
C VAL A 23 -10.58 -19.50 16.45
N GLY A 24 -9.71 -18.74 17.11
CA GLY A 24 -9.85 -17.29 17.20
C GLY A 24 -9.75 -16.71 15.80
N ALA A 25 -10.86 -16.20 15.28
CA ALA A 25 -10.82 -15.25 14.19
C ALA A 25 -9.95 -14.08 14.63
N ALA A 26 -8.94 -13.73 13.83
CA ALA A 26 -8.19 -12.49 14.04
C ALA A 26 -9.20 -11.32 14.12
N PRO A 27 -9.00 -10.35 15.02
CA PRO A 27 -9.90 -9.21 15.09
C PRO A 27 -9.83 -8.49 13.75
N ALA A 28 -10.92 -8.54 12.99
CA ALA A 28 -11.14 -7.58 11.94
C ALA A 28 -11.05 -6.19 12.59
N LEU A 29 -10.35 -5.26 11.94
CA LEU A 29 -10.53 -3.85 12.24
C LEU A 29 -12.04 -3.61 12.29
N ALA A 30 -12.55 -3.09 13.41
CA ALA A 30 -13.94 -2.66 13.48
C ALA A 30 -14.23 -1.76 12.27
N ASP A 31 -15.49 -1.67 11.84
CA ASP A 31 -15.99 -0.62 10.94
C ASP A 31 -15.90 0.77 11.62
N GLY A 32 -14.73 1.08 12.16
CA GLY A 32 -14.38 2.27 12.90
C GLY A 32 -13.88 3.35 11.95
N ASP A 33 -13.69 4.51 12.58
CA ASP A 33 -13.19 5.74 11.98
C ASP A 33 -12.00 5.50 11.03
N ASN A 34 -11.88 6.36 10.02
CA ASN A 34 -10.80 6.33 9.04
C ASN A 34 -9.41 6.29 9.74
N PRO A 35 -8.60 5.23 9.56
CA PRO A 35 -7.33 5.07 10.27
C PRO A 35 -6.26 6.09 9.84
N LEU A 36 -6.48 6.81 8.74
CA LEU A 36 -5.60 7.86 8.24
C LEU A 36 -6.01 9.26 8.71
N ALA A 37 -7.14 9.38 9.41
CA ALA A 37 -7.59 10.64 9.99
C ALA A 37 -6.96 10.87 11.38
N GLY A 38 -6.96 12.14 11.82
CA GLY A 38 -6.57 12.52 13.18
C GLY A 38 -5.06 12.72 13.42
N MET A 39 -4.20 12.42 12.43
CA MET A 39 -2.76 12.72 12.47
C MET A 39 -2.27 13.24 11.12
N PRO A 40 -1.27 14.14 11.07
CA PRO A 40 -0.61 14.49 9.82
C PRO A 40 0.15 13.28 9.26
N PHE A 41 0.34 13.23 7.94
CA PHE A 41 1.25 12.26 7.32
C PHE A 41 2.71 12.68 7.53
N TYR A 42 3.59 11.69 7.64
CA TYR A 42 5.00 11.91 7.93
C TYR A 42 5.76 12.45 6.71
N VAL A 43 6.50 13.55 6.90
CA VAL A 43 7.47 14.07 5.93
C VAL A 43 8.83 13.44 6.23
N ASP A 44 9.42 12.74 5.27
CA ASP A 44 10.76 12.16 5.42
C ASP A 44 11.84 13.26 5.35
N PRO A 45 12.51 13.59 6.47
CA PRO A 45 13.50 14.67 6.53
C PRO A 45 14.80 14.33 5.78
N VAL A 46 14.97 13.10 5.31
CA VAL A 46 16.13 12.67 4.53
C VAL A 46 15.73 12.18 3.13
N SER A 47 14.56 12.58 2.63
CA SER A 47 14.15 12.29 1.26
C SER A 47 15.09 12.93 0.22
N ALA A 48 15.09 12.42 -1.01
CA ALA A 48 15.86 13.02 -2.10
C ALA A 48 15.41 14.47 -2.39
N ALA A 49 14.09 14.73 -2.33
CA ALA A 49 13.53 16.06 -2.41
C ALA A 49 14.04 16.98 -1.30
N MET A 50 14.09 16.51 -0.04
CA MET A 50 14.64 17.29 1.07
C MET A 50 16.13 17.60 0.88
N ARG A 51 16.93 16.64 0.40
CA ARG A 51 18.34 16.90 0.05
C ARG A 51 18.50 17.93 -1.06
N ALA A 52 17.65 17.86 -2.10
CA ALA A 52 17.66 18.80 -3.20
C ALA A 52 17.24 20.21 -2.75
N ALA A 53 16.18 20.33 -1.97
CA ALA A 53 15.70 21.60 -1.39
C ALA A 53 16.76 22.23 -0.47
N ASN A 54 17.43 21.44 0.37
CA ASN A 54 18.53 21.95 1.20
C ASN A 54 19.74 22.42 0.39
N SER A 55 19.96 21.85 -0.79
CA SER A 55 21.05 22.25 -1.70
C SER A 55 20.69 23.45 -2.58
N GLN A 56 19.40 23.71 -2.79
CA GLN A 56 18.84 24.81 -3.59
C GLN A 56 17.67 25.47 -2.83
N PRO A 57 17.93 26.08 -1.66
CA PRO A 57 16.88 26.61 -0.79
C PRO A 57 16.08 27.76 -1.41
N GLU A 58 16.59 28.38 -2.48
CA GLU A 58 15.91 29.41 -3.26
C GLU A 58 14.81 28.87 -4.18
N SER A 59 14.80 27.58 -4.51
CA SER A 59 13.72 26.98 -5.30
C SER A 59 12.51 26.70 -4.41
N ALA A 60 11.53 27.60 -4.49
CA ALA A 60 10.24 27.44 -3.81
C ALA A 60 9.54 26.12 -4.21
N GLU A 61 9.75 25.66 -5.45
CA GLU A 61 9.21 24.40 -5.96
C GLU A 61 9.79 23.18 -5.23
N LEU A 62 11.12 23.11 -5.10
CA LEU A 62 11.77 22.02 -4.37
C LEU A 62 11.40 22.05 -2.89
N VAL A 63 11.31 23.23 -2.28
CA VAL A 63 10.88 23.39 -0.88
C VAL A 63 9.43 22.93 -0.70
N ARG A 64 8.52 23.26 -1.62
CA ARG A 64 7.13 22.78 -1.60
C ARG A 64 7.05 21.26 -1.67
N VAL A 65 7.76 20.65 -2.62
CA VAL A 65 7.77 19.19 -2.79
C VAL A 65 8.39 18.50 -1.58
N ALA A 66 9.53 18.99 -1.10
CA ALA A 66 10.25 18.40 0.03
C ALA A 66 9.44 18.41 1.34
N ASN A 67 8.65 19.45 1.57
CA ASN A 67 7.83 19.60 2.78
C ASN A 67 6.44 18.95 2.67
N THR A 68 6.12 18.31 1.54
CA THR A 68 4.86 17.57 1.38
C THR A 68 5.08 16.09 1.71
N PRO A 69 4.26 15.47 2.60
CA PRO A 69 4.40 14.06 2.96
C PRO A 69 4.33 13.15 1.75
N GLN A 70 5.19 12.14 1.70
CA GLN A 70 5.30 11.18 0.59
C GLN A 70 5.60 9.79 1.15
N ALA A 71 5.32 8.74 0.37
CA ALA A 71 5.60 7.39 0.81
C ALA A 71 7.10 7.04 0.81
N TYR A 72 7.52 6.18 1.75
CA TYR A 72 8.84 5.59 1.79
C TYR A 72 8.83 4.20 1.13
N TRP A 73 9.55 4.08 0.00
CA TRP A 73 9.56 2.88 -0.82
C TRP A 73 10.62 1.88 -0.36
N LEU A 74 10.20 0.63 -0.18
CA LEU A 74 11.02 -0.49 0.24
C LEU A 74 10.92 -1.60 -0.81
N ASP A 75 12.07 -2.09 -1.27
CA ASP A 75 12.16 -3.20 -2.20
C ASP A 75 13.27 -4.20 -1.82
N GLN A 76 13.67 -5.07 -2.76
CA GLN A 76 14.71 -6.08 -2.57
C GLN A 76 16.10 -5.51 -2.24
N ALA A 77 16.34 -4.21 -2.39
CA ALA A 77 17.56 -3.58 -1.90
C ALA A 77 17.65 -3.62 -0.36
N PHE A 78 16.52 -3.73 0.33
CA PHE A 78 16.43 -3.98 1.76
C PHE A 78 16.23 -5.48 1.97
N SER A 79 17.30 -6.21 2.26
CA SER A 79 17.23 -7.65 2.44
C SER A 79 16.33 -8.04 3.63
N PRO A 80 15.82 -9.28 3.70
CA PRO A 80 15.07 -9.75 4.87
C PRO A 80 15.79 -9.53 6.21
N GLY A 81 17.13 -9.58 6.20
CA GLY A 81 17.95 -9.34 7.39
C GLY A 81 18.12 -7.87 7.79
N SER A 82 17.81 -6.90 6.92
CA SER A 82 18.01 -5.46 7.19
C SER A 82 16.73 -4.62 7.14
N VAL A 83 15.66 -5.13 6.51
CA VAL A 83 14.41 -4.38 6.33
C VAL A 83 13.76 -4.04 7.67
N GLY A 84 13.74 -4.95 8.65
CA GLY A 84 13.10 -4.70 9.95
C GLY A 84 13.71 -3.52 10.70
N ALA A 85 15.05 -3.42 10.75
CA ALA A 85 15.73 -2.28 11.36
C ALA A 85 15.50 -0.96 10.60
N THR A 86 15.35 -1.03 9.28
CA THR A 86 15.03 0.14 8.45
C THR A 86 13.62 0.63 8.72
N VAL A 87 12.64 -0.28 8.74
CA VAL A 87 11.24 0.03 9.01
C VAL A 87 11.07 0.55 10.43
N ALA A 88 11.66 -0.11 11.43
CA ALA A 88 11.59 0.33 12.84
C ALA A 88 12.13 1.75 13.04
N ARG A 89 13.23 2.09 12.35
CA ARG A 89 13.79 3.45 12.38
C ARG A 89 12.80 4.46 11.77
N HIS A 90 12.22 4.13 10.63
CA HIS A 90 11.31 5.04 9.92
C HIS A 90 9.99 5.25 10.66
N THR A 91 9.33 4.16 11.09
CA THR A 91 8.07 4.22 11.84
C THR A 91 8.27 4.82 13.23
N GLY A 92 9.39 4.55 13.90
CA GLY A 92 9.75 5.20 15.17
C GLY A 92 9.99 6.70 15.03
N ALA A 93 10.63 7.16 13.95
CA ALA A 93 10.80 8.59 13.67
C ALA A 93 9.46 9.28 13.41
N ALA A 94 8.57 8.64 12.63
CA ALA A 94 7.23 9.14 12.39
C ALA A 94 6.40 9.21 13.68
N ALA A 95 6.45 8.17 14.52
CA ALA A 95 5.81 8.17 15.84
C ALA A 95 6.35 9.29 16.74
N GLY A 96 7.67 9.51 16.76
CA GLY A 96 8.29 10.62 17.48
C GLY A 96 7.88 12.00 16.99
N ALA A 97 7.47 12.12 15.72
CA ALA A 97 6.91 13.32 15.11
C ALA A 97 5.37 13.43 15.27
N GLY A 98 4.71 12.43 15.88
CA GLY A 98 3.25 12.37 15.98
C GLY A 98 2.56 12.27 14.62
N ALA A 99 3.19 11.61 13.65
CA ALA A 99 2.75 11.54 12.26
C ALA A 99 2.57 10.10 11.77
N MET A 100 1.67 9.90 10.81
CA MET A 100 1.41 8.61 10.17
C MET A 100 2.45 8.36 9.06
N PRO A 101 3.35 7.37 9.17
CA PRO A 101 4.22 7.00 8.05
C PRO A 101 3.41 6.28 6.97
N VAL A 102 3.68 6.63 5.71
CA VAL A 102 3.19 5.88 4.55
C VAL A 102 4.36 5.10 3.97
N LEU A 103 4.26 3.77 3.93
CA LEU A 103 5.26 2.89 3.35
C LEU A 103 4.71 2.26 2.07
N VAL A 104 5.58 2.10 1.08
CA VAL A 104 5.29 1.31 -0.12
C VAL A 104 6.16 0.08 -0.08
N LEU A 105 5.53 -1.09 -0.16
CA LEU A 105 6.24 -2.36 -0.34
C LEU A 105 6.20 -2.72 -1.81
N TYR A 106 7.37 -2.86 -2.45
CA TYR A 106 7.47 -3.03 -3.89
C TYR A 106 8.57 -4.04 -4.24
N ALA A 107 8.42 -5.28 -3.77
CA ALA A 107 9.44 -6.32 -3.86
C ALA A 107 8.93 -7.66 -4.39
N ILE A 108 7.70 -7.72 -4.92
CA ILE A 108 7.09 -8.97 -5.40
C ILE A 108 7.97 -9.70 -6.43
N PRO A 109 8.08 -11.04 -6.40
CA PRO A 109 8.75 -11.77 -7.45
C PRO A 109 8.21 -11.45 -8.85
N HIS A 110 9.13 -11.38 -9.83
CA HIS A 110 8.83 -10.96 -11.20
C HIS A 110 8.24 -9.53 -11.27
N ARG A 111 8.71 -8.63 -10.39
CA ARG A 111 8.26 -7.23 -10.34
C ARG A 111 8.39 -6.58 -11.71
N ASP A 112 7.35 -5.84 -12.09
CA ASP A 112 7.27 -5.09 -13.35
C ASP A 112 7.46 -5.95 -14.61
N CYS A 113 7.34 -7.29 -14.49
CA CYS A 113 7.43 -8.26 -15.58
C CYS A 113 8.66 -8.09 -16.50
N GLY A 114 9.77 -7.56 -15.97
CA GLY A 114 11.00 -7.30 -16.72
C GLY A 114 11.08 -5.95 -17.45
N SER A 115 10.16 -5.02 -17.18
CA SER A 115 10.15 -3.66 -17.73
C SER A 115 11.10 -2.70 -16.96
N TYR A 116 10.92 -1.38 -17.04
CA TYR A 116 11.89 -0.37 -16.54
C TYR A 116 12.15 -0.41 -15.03
N ALA A 117 11.19 -0.86 -14.24
CA ALA A 117 11.26 -1.02 -12.79
C ALA A 117 11.45 -2.50 -12.37
N ALA A 118 11.89 -3.36 -13.28
CA ALA A 118 12.14 -4.77 -13.02
C ALA A 118 12.98 -5.01 -11.75
N GLY A 119 12.63 -6.05 -11.00
CA GLY A 119 13.29 -6.37 -9.75
C GLY A 119 12.48 -7.38 -8.94
N GLY A 120 12.39 -7.12 -7.64
CA GLY A 120 11.74 -8.00 -6.68
C GLY A 120 12.62 -9.16 -6.21
N PHE A 121 12.11 -9.89 -5.24
CA PHE A 121 12.78 -11.07 -4.70
C PHE A 121 12.78 -12.24 -5.70
N SER A 122 13.78 -13.11 -5.59
CA SER A 122 13.96 -14.24 -6.51
C SER A 122 13.02 -15.42 -6.24
N SER A 123 12.33 -15.45 -5.10
CA SER A 123 11.39 -16.50 -4.73
C SER A 123 10.31 -16.00 -3.77
N GLY A 124 9.16 -16.70 -3.73
CA GLY A 124 8.13 -16.47 -2.74
C GLY A 124 8.62 -16.65 -1.30
N ALA A 125 9.54 -17.57 -1.04
CA ALA A 125 10.12 -17.76 0.30
C ALA A 125 10.90 -16.54 0.79
N SER A 126 11.75 -15.96 -0.07
CA SER A 126 12.48 -14.73 0.27
C SER A 126 11.55 -13.53 0.44
N TYR A 127 10.46 -13.46 -0.33
CA TYR A 127 9.45 -12.42 -0.19
C TYR A 127 8.70 -12.54 1.14
N ARG A 128 8.28 -13.76 1.54
CA ARG A 128 7.61 -14.00 2.83
C ARG A 128 8.50 -13.60 4.00
N ALA A 129 9.78 -14.01 3.99
CA ALA A 129 10.74 -13.63 5.02
C ALA A 129 10.96 -12.10 5.08
N TRP A 130 10.91 -11.42 3.93
CA TRP A 130 11.00 -9.97 3.88
C TRP A 130 9.77 -9.28 4.49
N ILE A 131 8.56 -9.75 4.15
CA ILE A 131 7.30 -9.30 4.76
C ILE A 131 7.30 -9.51 6.27
N ASP A 132 7.80 -10.66 6.76
CA ASP A 132 7.94 -10.92 8.20
C ASP A 132 8.85 -9.86 8.84
N GLY A 133 10.01 -9.58 8.24
CA GLY A 133 10.92 -8.54 8.71
C GLY A 133 10.31 -7.13 8.69
N VAL A 134 9.49 -6.80 7.68
CA VAL A 134 8.73 -5.53 7.64
C VAL A 134 7.76 -5.47 8.81
N ALA A 135 6.93 -6.51 9.01
CA ALA A 135 5.95 -6.55 10.09
C ALA A 135 6.61 -6.45 11.48
N ASP A 136 7.70 -7.17 11.70
CA ASP A 136 8.50 -7.09 12.93
C ASP A 136 9.07 -5.67 13.14
N GLY A 137 9.52 -5.02 12.07
CA GLY A 137 10.01 -3.65 12.10
C GLY A 137 8.93 -2.61 12.40
N ILE A 138 7.69 -2.81 11.93
CA ILE A 138 6.55 -1.96 12.31
C ILE A 138 6.25 -2.16 13.80
N GLY A 139 6.25 -3.41 14.27
CA GLY A 139 5.90 -3.76 15.63
C GLY A 139 4.48 -3.29 15.99
N GLY A 140 4.37 -2.47 17.03
CA GLY A 140 3.10 -1.86 17.45
C GLY A 140 2.90 -0.41 16.99
N ASN A 141 3.79 0.14 16.15
CA ASN A 141 3.65 1.52 15.67
C ASN A 141 2.51 1.63 14.63
N PRO A 142 1.86 2.81 14.50
CA PRO A 142 0.95 3.07 13.39
C PRO A 142 1.71 3.10 12.05
N ALA A 143 1.10 2.56 11.00
CA ALA A 143 1.62 2.65 9.64
C ALA A 143 0.50 2.52 8.59
N ALA A 144 0.62 3.27 7.50
CA ALA A 144 -0.17 3.05 6.29
C ALA A 144 0.71 2.34 5.26
N ILE A 145 0.23 1.23 4.68
CA ILE A 145 0.96 0.43 3.70
C ILE A 145 0.23 0.46 2.36
N VAL A 146 0.92 0.90 1.31
CA VAL A 146 0.56 0.60 -0.08
C VAL A 146 1.33 -0.64 -0.50
N LEU A 147 0.61 -1.73 -0.73
CA LEU A 147 1.18 -3.06 -0.93
C LEU A 147 1.27 -3.41 -2.41
N GLU A 148 2.51 -3.53 -2.87
CA GLU A 148 2.91 -4.03 -4.19
C GLU A 148 2.23 -3.34 -5.38
N PRO A 149 2.56 -2.05 -5.63
CA PRO A 149 2.16 -1.36 -6.84
C PRO A 149 2.24 -2.23 -8.09
N ASP A 150 1.19 -2.18 -8.91
CA ASP A 150 1.02 -2.89 -10.20
C ASP A 150 0.93 -4.41 -10.12
N ALA A 151 1.19 -5.04 -8.97
CA ALA A 151 1.35 -6.49 -8.90
C ALA A 151 0.11 -7.25 -9.38
N LEU A 152 -1.07 -6.85 -8.92
CA LEU A 152 -2.34 -7.47 -9.34
C LEU A 152 -2.74 -7.04 -10.76
N ALA A 153 -2.53 -5.79 -11.14
CA ALA A 153 -2.91 -5.27 -12.45
C ALA A 153 -2.09 -5.91 -13.58
N MET A 154 -0.78 -6.10 -13.35
CA MET A 154 0.17 -6.65 -14.32
C MET A 154 0.30 -8.18 -14.26
N ALA A 155 -0.52 -8.86 -13.46
CA ALA A 155 -0.35 -10.29 -13.16
C ALA A 155 -0.52 -11.22 -14.38
N ASP A 156 -1.15 -10.76 -15.47
CA ASP A 156 -1.35 -11.54 -16.70
C ASP A 156 -0.09 -11.68 -17.57
N CYS A 157 1.00 -11.00 -17.21
CA CYS A 157 2.30 -11.24 -17.81
C CYS A 157 2.90 -12.60 -17.39
N LEU A 158 2.36 -13.22 -16.34
CA LEU A 158 2.87 -14.45 -15.73
C LEU A 158 2.14 -15.69 -16.24
N SER A 159 2.76 -16.86 -16.05
CA SER A 159 2.04 -18.13 -16.19
C SER A 159 0.93 -18.25 -15.14
N ALA A 160 -0.05 -19.14 -15.35
CA ALA A 160 -1.16 -19.33 -14.41
C ALA A 160 -0.69 -19.67 -12.98
N ASP A 161 0.32 -20.53 -12.86
CA ASP A 161 0.87 -20.93 -11.56
C ASP A 161 1.60 -19.76 -10.87
N GLN A 162 2.40 -18.99 -11.62
CA GLN A 162 3.08 -17.81 -11.10
C GLN A 162 2.11 -16.69 -10.73
N ARG A 163 1.02 -16.54 -11.49
CA ARG A 163 -0.05 -15.59 -11.16
C ARG A 163 -0.74 -15.96 -9.86
N GLN A 164 -1.05 -17.24 -9.67
CA GLN A 164 -1.63 -17.71 -8.41
C GLN A 164 -0.63 -17.52 -7.25
N GLU A 165 0.65 -17.85 -7.44
CA GLU A 165 1.69 -17.60 -6.43
C GLU A 165 1.72 -16.12 -6.05
N ARG A 166 1.66 -15.20 -7.02
CA ARG A 166 1.60 -13.76 -6.75
C ARG A 166 0.41 -13.41 -5.85
N PHE A 167 -0.79 -13.91 -6.15
CA PHE A 167 -1.97 -13.65 -5.31
C PHE A 167 -1.80 -14.22 -3.89
N ASP A 168 -1.21 -15.41 -3.76
CA ASP A 168 -0.94 -16.04 -2.47
C ASP A 168 0.10 -15.26 -1.65
N LEU A 169 1.08 -14.63 -2.30
CA LEU A 169 2.09 -13.78 -1.66
C LEU A 169 1.50 -12.44 -1.19
N ILE A 170 0.61 -11.83 -1.97
CA ILE A 170 -0.13 -10.64 -1.54
C ILE A 170 -1.04 -10.96 -0.36
N SER A 171 -1.78 -12.07 -0.43
CA SER A 171 -2.63 -12.55 0.67
C SER A 171 -1.83 -12.81 1.95
N TYR A 172 -0.64 -13.39 1.83
CA TYR A 172 0.28 -13.55 2.97
C TYR A 172 0.73 -12.21 3.56
N ALA A 173 1.03 -11.22 2.73
CA ALA A 173 1.41 -9.89 3.18
C ALA A 173 0.27 -9.18 3.92
N VAL A 174 -0.96 -9.27 3.40
CA VAL A 174 -2.15 -8.77 4.10
C VAL A 174 -2.28 -9.42 5.49
N ASP A 175 -2.19 -10.75 5.57
CA ASP A 175 -2.35 -11.47 6.83
C ASP A 175 -1.26 -11.15 7.85
N THR A 176 -0.01 -11.01 7.38
CA THR A 176 1.14 -10.78 8.25
C THR A 176 1.22 -9.34 8.74
N LEU A 177 1.01 -8.36 7.86
CA LEU A 177 1.02 -6.94 8.22
C LEU A 177 -0.19 -6.55 9.08
N GLY A 178 -1.34 -7.17 8.81
CA GLY A 178 -2.59 -6.96 9.55
C GLY A 178 -2.60 -7.52 10.97
N ARG A 179 -1.54 -8.23 11.41
CA ARG A 179 -1.40 -8.66 12.81
C ARG A 179 -1.28 -7.48 13.77
N ASN A 180 -0.75 -6.36 13.30
CA ASN A 180 -0.76 -5.11 14.04
C ASN A 180 -2.05 -4.33 13.72
N PRO A 181 -2.96 -4.11 14.69
CA PRO A 181 -4.21 -3.38 14.44
C PRO A 181 -4.00 -1.89 14.12
N ALA A 182 -2.79 -1.34 14.34
CA ALA A 182 -2.45 0.03 13.96
C ALA A 182 -1.89 0.14 12.52
N THR A 183 -1.77 -0.99 11.79
CA THR A 183 -1.31 -1.01 10.40
C THR A 183 -2.52 -1.02 9.44
N ALA A 184 -2.70 0.07 8.69
CA ALA A 184 -3.70 0.16 7.62
C ALA A 184 -3.09 -0.33 6.29
N VAL A 185 -3.53 -1.50 5.81
CA VAL A 185 -3.02 -2.11 4.57
C VAL A 185 -3.97 -1.82 3.40
N TYR A 186 -3.41 -1.29 2.31
CA TYR A 186 -4.06 -1.03 1.03
C TYR A 186 -3.35 -1.82 -0.07
N VAL A 187 -4.01 -2.85 -0.60
CA VAL A 187 -3.49 -3.65 -1.73
C VAL A 187 -3.57 -2.83 -3.01
N ASP A 188 -2.48 -2.69 -3.77
CA ASP A 188 -2.54 -1.91 -5.00
C ASP A 188 -3.48 -2.55 -6.05
N ALA A 189 -4.30 -1.72 -6.67
CA ALA A 189 -5.34 -2.10 -7.61
C ALA A 189 -5.18 -1.38 -8.97
N GLY A 190 -3.97 -0.91 -9.29
CA GLY A 190 -3.69 -0.19 -10.54
C GLY A 190 -4.49 1.12 -10.63
N HIS A 191 -5.17 1.33 -11.75
CA HIS A 191 -5.94 2.56 -12.02
C HIS A 191 -7.12 2.31 -12.96
N SER A 192 -8.00 3.31 -13.06
CA SER A 192 -9.26 3.28 -13.83
C SER A 192 -9.17 2.82 -15.28
N ARG A 193 -8.01 2.92 -15.92
CA ARG A 193 -7.77 2.62 -17.33
C ARG A 193 -6.88 1.41 -17.58
N TRP A 194 -6.62 0.57 -16.57
CA TRP A 194 -5.80 -0.62 -16.72
C TRP A 194 -6.64 -1.91 -16.77
N VAL A 195 -7.25 -2.27 -15.65
CA VAL A 195 -8.07 -3.47 -15.49
C VAL A 195 -9.49 -3.01 -15.19
N ASN A 196 -10.50 -3.62 -15.81
CA ASN A 196 -11.89 -3.29 -15.47
C ASN A 196 -12.17 -3.56 -13.97
N ALA A 197 -13.02 -2.74 -13.36
CA ALA A 197 -13.27 -2.77 -11.91
C ALA A 197 -13.73 -4.13 -11.41
N GLY A 198 -14.62 -4.82 -12.13
CA GLY A 198 -15.09 -6.15 -11.73
C GLY A 198 -13.98 -7.21 -11.72
N GLU A 199 -13.11 -7.17 -12.73
CA GLU A 199 -11.94 -8.07 -12.77
C GLU A 199 -10.92 -7.72 -11.67
N MET A 200 -10.66 -6.44 -11.43
CA MET A 200 -9.77 -6.02 -10.34
C MET A 200 -10.34 -6.40 -8.96
N ALA A 201 -11.64 -6.23 -8.74
CA ALA A 201 -12.31 -6.69 -7.53
C ALA A 201 -12.17 -8.20 -7.32
N ASN A 202 -12.29 -9.01 -8.39
CA ASN A 202 -12.04 -10.45 -8.32
C ASN A 202 -10.60 -10.78 -7.91
N ARG A 203 -9.60 -10.04 -8.42
CA ARG A 203 -8.19 -10.22 -8.04
C ARG A 203 -7.95 -9.82 -6.58
N LEU A 204 -8.49 -8.69 -6.15
CA LEU A 204 -8.41 -8.23 -4.76
C LEU A 204 -9.04 -9.22 -3.79
N ASN A 205 -10.21 -9.77 -4.13
CA ASN A 205 -10.89 -10.79 -3.31
C ASN A 205 -10.04 -12.07 -3.20
N GLN A 206 -9.43 -12.54 -4.29
CA GLN A 206 -8.48 -13.67 -4.26
C GLN A 206 -7.22 -13.37 -3.43
N ALA A 207 -6.71 -12.14 -3.51
CA ALA A 207 -5.55 -11.67 -2.78
C ALA A 207 -5.85 -11.30 -1.30
N GLY A 208 -7.08 -11.53 -0.82
CA GLY A 208 -7.41 -11.41 0.60
C GLY A 208 -7.79 -10.00 1.07
N VAL A 209 -8.23 -9.09 0.18
CA VAL A 209 -8.61 -7.71 0.55
C VAL A 209 -9.67 -7.64 1.66
N ALA A 210 -10.48 -8.69 1.82
CA ALA A 210 -11.45 -8.83 2.91
C ALA A 210 -10.82 -8.61 4.31
N ARG A 211 -9.52 -8.90 4.46
CA ARG A 211 -8.76 -8.78 5.72
C ARG A 211 -7.85 -7.54 5.76
N ALA A 212 -7.80 -6.77 4.68
CA ALA A 212 -7.13 -5.48 4.60
C ALA A 212 -8.10 -4.34 4.92
N ARG A 213 -7.56 -3.11 5.06
CA ARG A 213 -8.39 -1.89 5.08
C ARG A 213 -9.05 -1.66 3.72
N GLY A 214 -8.28 -1.88 2.66
CA GLY A 214 -8.80 -2.03 1.31
C GLY A 214 -7.71 -1.94 0.24
N PHE A 215 -7.79 -0.98 -0.67
CA PHE A 215 -6.92 -0.94 -1.85
C PHE A 215 -6.36 0.44 -2.21
N ALA A 216 -5.29 0.49 -3.00
CA ALA A 216 -4.67 1.73 -3.48
C ALA A 216 -4.87 1.89 -4.99
N LEU A 217 -5.08 3.13 -5.43
CA LEU A 217 -5.29 3.47 -6.82
C LEU A 217 -4.30 4.53 -7.30
N ASN A 218 -4.05 4.51 -8.62
CA ASN A 218 -3.30 5.52 -9.34
C ASN A 218 -1.82 5.61 -8.96
N SER A 219 -1.30 4.62 -8.22
CA SER A 219 0.11 4.56 -7.81
C SER A 219 1.01 4.84 -9.00
N THR A 220 1.82 5.89 -8.91
CA THR A 220 2.74 6.32 -9.98
C THR A 220 2.10 6.81 -11.27
N ASN A 221 0.79 7.01 -11.34
CA ASN A 221 0.08 7.43 -12.54
C ASN A 221 -0.49 8.86 -12.41
N TYR A 222 -1.32 9.26 -13.38
CA TYR A 222 -1.69 10.66 -13.62
C TYR A 222 -3.21 10.87 -13.77
N PHE A 223 -4.03 9.82 -13.62
CA PHE A 223 -5.47 9.94 -13.82
C PHE A 223 -6.10 10.84 -12.76
N THR A 224 -7.13 11.59 -13.18
CA THR A 224 -7.77 12.59 -12.33
C THR A 224 -8.36 11.95 -11.08
N THR A 225 -8.36 12.68 -9.97
CA THR A 225 -8.93 12.19 -8.70
C THR A 225 -10.40 11.81 -8.84
N GLU A 226 -11.18 12.57 -9.60
CA GLU A 226 -12.60 12.26 -9.87
C GLU A 226 -12.77 10.93 -10.61
N GLU A 227 -11.96 10.66 -11.63
CA GLU A 227 -11.98 9.40 -12.36
C GLU A 227 -11.60 8.22 -11.44
N GLN A 228 -10.62 8.41 -10.55
CA GLN A 228 -10.21 7.38 -9.60
C GLN A 228 -11.25 7.14 -8.50
N ILE A 229 -11.99 8.17 -8.06
CA ILE A 229 -13.10 7.99 -7.12
C ILE A 229 -14.17 7.11 -7.76
N GLY A 230 -14.59 7.40 -9.00
CA GLY A 230 -15.59 6.59 -9.69
C GLY A 230 -15.19 5.11 -9.78
N TYR A 231 -13.94 4.84 -10.17
CA TYR A 231 -13.39 3.50 -10.23
C TYR A 231 -13.27 2.82 -8.84
N GLY A 232 -12.83 3.58 -7.84
CA GLY A 232 -12.71 3.11 -6.46
C GLY A 232 -14.05 2.75 -5.83
N GLU A 233 -15.09 3.58 -6.01
CA GLU A 233 -16.43 3.26 -5.52
C GLU A 233 -17.01 1.99 -6.19
N GLU A 234 -16.74 1.78 -7.48
CA GLU A 234 -17.14 0.55 -8.17
C GLU A 234 -16.45 -0.70 -7.59
N ILE A 235 -15.13 -0.65 -7.38
CA ILE A 235 -14.39 -1.75 -6.73
C ILE A 235 -14.85 -1.95 -5.29
N SER A 236 -15.07 -0.88 -4.53
CA SER A 236 -15.57 -0.92 -3.14
C SER A 236 -16.88 -1.71 -3.06
N GLY A 237 -17.84 -1.40 -3.94
CA GLY A 237 -19.12 -2.10 -4.02
C GLY A 237 -18.99 -3.61 -4.28
N MET A 238 -17.93 -4.06 -4.96
CA MET A 238 -17.67 -5.47 -5.29
C MET A 238 -16.69 -6.17 -4.34
N THR A 239 -16.13 -5.45 -3.37
CA THR A 239 -15.21 -5.98 -2.36
C THR A 239 -15.79 -5.90 -0.95
N GLY A 240 -17.09 -5.60 -0.82
CA GLY A 240 -17.79 -5.55 0.46
C GLY A 240 -17.61 -4.22 1.20
N GLY A 241 -17.54 -3.10 0.46
CA GLY A 241 -17.40 -1.77 1.04
C GLY A 241 -15.97 -1.44 1.49
N LYS A 242 -14.96 -2.03 0.84
CA LYS A 242 -13.57 -1.77 1.21
C LYS A 242 -13.15 -0.35 0.82
N HIS A 243 -12.37 0.25 1.69
CA HIS A 243 -11.92 1.62 1.53
C HIS A 243 -10.72 1.70 0.59
N TYR A 244 -10.39 2.89 0.13
CA TYR A 244 -9.26 3.07 -0.77
C TYR A 244 -8.52 4.38 -0.57
N VAL A 245 -7.29 4.41 -1.06
CA VAL A 245 -6.46 5.61 -1.17
C VAL A 245 -6.14 5.89 -2.63
N ILE A 246 -5.97 7.17 -2.97
CA ILE A 246 -5.61 7.58 -4.34
C ILE A 246 -4.26 8.30 -4.31
N ASP A 247 -3.33 7.87 -5.15
CA ASP A 247 -2.12 8.64 -5.44
C ASP A 247 -2.48 9.89 -6.26
N THR A 248 -2.20 11.05 -5.68
CA THR A 248 -2.45 12.38 -6.24
C THR A 248 -1.16 13.16 -6.46
N SER A 249 0.00 12.50 -6.37
CA SER A 249 1.32 13.11 -6.49
C SER A 249 1.50 13.91 -7.79
N ARG A 250 0.95 13.43 -8.91
CA ARG A 250 1.20 14.00 -10.25
C ARG A 250 -0.04 14.20 -11.11
N ASN A 251 -1.24 14.09 -10.54
CA ASN A 251 -2.48 14.06 -11.32
C ASN A 251 -3.22 15.41 -11.45
N GLY A 252 -2.60 16.53 -11.07
CA GLY A 252 -3.26 17.85 -11.06
C GLY A 252 -3.67 18.37 -12.43
N ALA A 253 -3.04 17.85 -13.50
CA ALA A 253 -3.38 18.16 -14.89
C ALA A 253 -3.97 16.96 -15.65
N GLY A 254 -4.35 15.89 -14.93
CA GLY A 254 -4.80 14.63 -15.52
C GLY A 254 -3.70 13.87 -16.28
N PRO A 255 -4.06 12.84 -17.07
CA PRO A 255 -3.10 12.05 -17.84
C PRO A 255 -2.68 12.77 -19.14
N ALA A 256 -1.54 12.35 -19.70
CA ALA A 256 -1.17 12.70 -21.07
C ALA A 256 -2.00 11.84 -22.04
N GLU A 257 -2.92 12.47 -22.78
CA GLU A 257 -3.81 11.77 -23.70
C GLU A 257 -3.13 11.45 -25.04
N GLY A 258 -3.43 10.28 -25.62
CA GLY A 258 -2.98 9.89 -26.97
C GLY A 258 -1.55 9.33 -27.06
N ASP A 259 -0.85 9.16 -25.93
CA ASP A 259 0.50 8.58 -25.87
C ASP A 259 0.49 7.19 -25.18
N PRO A 260 0.87 6.11 -25.88
CA PRO A 260 1.02 4.77 -25.28
C PRO A 260 2.03 4.69 -24.13
N PHE A 261 2.99 5.62 -24.06
CA PHE A 261 3.95 5.80 -22.97
C PHE A 261 3.62 7.03 -22.12
N GLY A 262 2.38 7.53 -22.16
CA GLY A 262 1.93 8.71 -21.41
C GLY A 262 2.00 8.58 -19.88
N TRP A 263 2.45 7.44 -19.37
CA TRP A 263 2.77 7.18 -17.97
C TRP A 263 4.28 7.30 -17.64
N CYS A 264 5.17 7.28 -18.64
CA CYS A 264 6.62 7.24 -18.46
C CYS A 264 7.21 8.64 -18.65
N ASN A 265 7.45 9.36 -17.55
CA ASN A 265 7.95 10.76 -17.53
C ASN A 265 7.22 11.76 -18.48
N PRO A 266 5.89 11.73 -18.63
CA PRO A 266 5.16 12.68 -19.46
C PRO A 266 5.40 14.14 -19.03
N SER A 267 5.55 15.02 -20.02
CA SER A 267 5.60 16.46 -19.80
C SER A 267 4.19 17.05 -19.55
N GLY A 268 4.16 18.30 -19.06
CA GLY A 268 2.92 19.06 -18.86
C GLY A 268 1.99 18.53 -17.77
N ARG A 269 2.48 17.61 -16.93
CA ARG A 269 1.76 17.14 -15.74
C ARG A 269 1.97 18.11 -14.58
N ALA A 270 1.12 18.06 -13.57
CA ALA A 270 1.16 18.96 -12.42
C ALA A 270 0.99 18.20 -11.10
N LEU A 271 1.53 18.74 -10.01
CA LEU A 271 1.18 18.25 -8.67
C LEU A 271 -0.34 18.24 -8.51
N GLY A 272 -0.89 17.15 -7.96
CA GLY A 272 -2.28 17.09 -7.56
C GLY A 272 -2.50 17.63 -6.16
N VAL A 273 -3.62 17.21 -5.56
CA VAL A 273 -3.99 17.57 -4.19
C VAL A 273 -2.91 17.08 -3.22
N ALA A 274 -2.51 17.91 -2.26
CA ALA A 274 -1.58 17.49 -1.22
C ALA A 274 -2.22 16.40 -0.33
N PRO A 275 -1.45 15.52 0.31
CA PRO A 275 -2.00 14.42 1.08
C PRO A 275 -3.01 14.87 2.14
N THR A 276 -4.19 14.26 2.16
CA THR A 276 -5.31 14.61 3.04
C THR A 276 -6.26 13.44 3.25
N ALA A 277 -6.86 13.35 4.44
CA ALA A 277 -7.96 12.44 4.73
C ALA A 277 -9.36 13.09 4.51
N ASP A 278 -9.39 14.37 4.13
CA ASP A 278 -10.59 15.07 3.68
C ASP A 278 -10.77 14.84 2.18
N THR A 279 -11.60 13.86 1.83
CA THR A 279 -11.78 13.37 0.47
C THR A 279 -13.23 13.52 0.01
N ALA A 280 -13.44 13.48 -1.32
CA ALA A 280 -14.77 13.54 -1.92
C ALA A 280 -15.41 12.16 -2.16
N GLY A 281 -14.67 11.06 -2.00
CA GLY A 281 -15.18 9.70 -2.19
C GLY A 281 -15.74 9.12 -0.90
N ALA A 282 -16.87 8.40 -0.96
CA ALA A 282 -17.52 7.87 0.24
C ALA A 282 -16.66 6.84 0.98
N HIS A 283 -15.86 6.06 0.25
CA HIS A 283 -14.92 5.09 0.80
C HIS A 283 -13.45 5.48 0.58
N ALA A 284 -13.19 6.71 0.15
CA ALA A 284 -11.83 7.21 -0.04
C ALA A 284 -11.24 7.65 1.32
N ASP A 285 -10.33 6.88 1.89
CA ASP A 285 -9.69 7.21 3.17
C ASP A 285 -8.73 8.40 3.06
N ALA A 286 -7.98 8.48 1.96
CA ALA A 286 -7.04 9.58 1.76
C ALA A 286 -6.66 9.78 0.30
N TYR A 287 -6.32 11.02 -0.01
CA TYR A 287 -5.39 11.32 -1.09
C TYR A 287 -3.99 11.28 -0.51
N LEU A 288 -3.08 10.56 -1.16
CA LEU A 288 -1.69 10.41 -0.75
C LEU A 288 -0.76 10.79 -1.90
N TRP A 289 0.49 11.12 -1.61
CA TRP A 289 1.55 11.12 -2.61
C TRP A 289 2.33 9.82 -2.45
N VAL A 290 1.89 8.80 -3.19
CA VAL A 290 2.50 7.46 -3.12
C VAL A 290 3.80 7.48 -3.92
N LYS A 291 3.75 7.88 -5.20
CA LYS A 291 4.96 8.18 -5.97
C LYS A 291 5.68 9.38 -5.37
N ARG A 292 6.99 9.24 -5.23
CA ARG A 292 7.85 10.35 -4.83
C ARG A 292 8.04 11.30 -6.00
N VAL A 293 7.59 12.54 -5.84
CA VAL A 293 7.62 13.58 -6.86
C VAL A 293 9.07 13.91 -7.21
N GLY A 294 9.39 13.87 -8.49
CA GLY A 294 10.75 14.09 -9.01
C GLY A 294 11.51 12.82 -9.33
N GLU A 295 11.04 11.64 -8.91
CA GLU A 295 11.68 10.39 -9.31
C GLU A 295 11.26 9.96 -10.72
N SER A 296 12.25 9.63 -11.55
CA SER A 296 12.03 9.10 -12.90
C SER A 296 11.16 7.84 -12.87
N ASP A 297 10.32 7.67 -13.88
CA ASP A 297 9.56 6.45 -14.15
C ASP A 297 10.39 5.39 -14.89
N GLY A 298 11.51 5.77 -15.51
CA GLY A 298 12.39 4.88 -16.24
C GLY A 298 13.16 5.59 -17.33
N SER A 299 13.90 4.81 -18.13
CA SER A 299 14.58 5.36 -19.30
C SER A 299 13.64 5.74 -20.45
N CYS A 300 12.39 5.25 -20.40
CA CYS A 300 11.27 5.61 -21.28
C CYS A 300 11.58 5.60 -22.78
N GLY A 301 12.55 4.79 -23.22
CA GLY A 301 13.02 4.76 -24.61
C GLY A 301 13.77 6.02 -25.08
N SER A 302 13.93 7.03 -24.21
CA SER A 302 14.59 8.31 -24.48
C SER A 302 15.98 8.43 -23.85
N GLY A 303 16.40 7.44 -23.04
CA GLY A 303 17.68 7.48 -22.32
C GLY A 303 17.63 8.31 -21.04
N GLU A 304 16.43 8.58 -20.54
CA GLU A 304 16.22 9.28 -19.27
C GLU A 304 16.76 8.49 -18.07
N PRO A 305 16.91 9.15 -16.90
CA PRO A 305 17.42 8.48 -15.70
C PRO A 305 16.63 7.24 -15.31
N ALA A 306 17.31 6.26 -14.71
CA ALA A 306 16.70 5.01 -14.27
C ALA A 306 15.51 5.23 -13.32
N ALA A 307 14.57 4.28 -13.31
CA ALA A 307 13.39 4.32 -12.44
C ALA A 307 13.79 4.54 -10.97
N GLY A 308 13.11 5.47 -10.29
CA GLY A 308 13.41 5.84 -8.90
C GLY A 308 14.57 6.83 -8.72
N HIS A 309 15.29 7.21 -9.79
CA HIS A 309 16.31 8.25 -9.70
C HIS A 309 15.66 9.63 -9.58
N PHE A 310 16.03 10.38 -8.55
CA PHE A 310 15.49 11.73 -8.33
C PHE A 310 16.11 12.75 -9.29
N VAL A 311 15.26 13.49 -10.00
CA VAL A 311 15.59 14.55 -10.94
C VAL A 311 14.91 15.84 -10.48
N SER A 312 15.69 16.81 -9.99
CA SER A 312 15.15 18.08 -9.48
C SER A 312 14.24 18.79 -10.48
N GLU A 313 14.60 18.75 -11.76
CA GLU A 313 13.81 19.41 -12.82
C GLU A 313 12.42 18.79 -12.98
N TYR A 314 12.25 17.48 -12.74
CA TYR A 314 10.94 16.84 -12.81
C TYR A 314 10.05 17.32 -11.67
N ALA A 315 10.60 17.40 -10.45
CA ALA A 315 9.88 17.94 -9.30
C ALA A 315 9.51 19.42 -9.50
N ILE A 316 10.45 20.23 -9.99
CA ILE A 316 10.25 21.65 -10.28
C ILE A 316 9.15 21.84 -11.33
N ASN A 317 9.18 21.09 -12.43
CA ASN A 317 8.19 21.23 -13.50
C ASN A 317 6.78 20.83 -13.04
N LEU A 318 6.65 19.72 -12.29
CA LEU A 318 5.36 19.33 -11.69
C LEU A 318 4.81 20.42 -10.77
N ALA A 319 5.66 21.02 -9.94
CA ALA A 319 5.27 22.08 -9.02
C ALA A 319 4.89 23.38 -9.75
N ARG A 320 5.66 23.81 -10.75
CA ARG A 320 5.35 25.00 -11.57
C ARG A 320 4.02 24.86 -12.30
N ASN A 321 3.76 23.69 -12.85
CA ASN A 321 2.53 23.43 -13.58
C ASN A 321 1.29 23.43 -12.67
N ALA A 322 1.47 23.31 -11.35
CA ALA A 322 0.39 23.38 -10.37
C ALA A 322 0.10 24.82 -9.87
N GLY A 323 0.82 25.82 -10.38
CA GLY A 323 0.79 27.21 -9.88
C GLY A 323 1.42 27.37 -8.51
#